data_AF-A0A940Z9F9-F1
#
_entry.id   AF-A0A940Z9F9-F1
#
_cell.length_a   1.000
_cell.length_b   1.000
_cell.length_c   1.000
_cell.angle_alpha   90.00
_cell.angle_beta   90.00
_cell.angle_gamma   90.00
#
_symmetry.space_group_name_H-M   'P 1'
#
loop_
_entity.id
_entity.type
_entity.pdbx_description
1 polymer ?
#
loop_
_entity_poly.entity_id
_entity_poly.type
_entity_poly.pdbx_seq_one_letter_code
_entity_poly.pdbx_strand_id
1 'polypeptide(L)'
;MINLQALGWLLVILAPLLLFQRYLHRELQAVLLILTRRADLTIMLFSLIFLPGVVLHEASHWLMAKLLRVPTGRFSILPRPMGNGRLQMGFVETAS
;
A
#
# COMPACT_ATOMS: atom_id res chain seq x y z
N MET A 1 -19.52 -23.69 13.98
CA MET A 1 -20.55 -22.63 14.01
C MET A 1 -19.82 -21.31 14.22
N ILE A 2 -20.02 -20.32 13.34
CA ILE A 2 -19.29 -19.04 13.44
C ILE A 2 -19.91 -18.22 14.58
N ASN A 3 -19.08 -17.78 15.54
CA ASN A 3 -19.53 -16.96 16.66
C ASN A 3 -19.82 -15.54 16.18
N LEU A 4 -21.10 -15.16 16.09
CA LEU A 4 -21.55 -13.84 15.63
C LEU A 4 -20.94 -12.69 16.47
N GLN A 5 -20.70 -12.94 17.76
CA GLN A 5 -20.05 -12.02 18.68
C GLN A 5 -18.57 -11.77 18.30
N ALA A 6 -17.85 -12.81 17.88
CA ALA A 6 -16.46 -12.68 17.44
C ALA A 6 -16.36 -11.87 16.14
N LEU A 7 -17.34 -12.03 15.24
CA LEU A 7 -17.44 -11.19 14.04
C LEU A 7 -17.69 -9.72 14.41
N GLY A 8 -18.56 -9.45 15.37
CA GLY A 8 -18.82 -8.11 15.89
C GLY A 8 -17.54 -7.45 16.41
N TRP A 9 -16.78 -8.16 17.24
CA TRP A 9 -15.49 -7.67 17.75
C TRP A 9 -14.47 -7.43 16.64
N LEU A 10 -14.39 -8.33 15.65
CA LEU A 10 -13.51 -8.15 14.50
C LEU A 10 -13.85 -6.87 13.73
N LEU A 11 -15.13 -6.61 13.46
CA LEU A 11 -15.55 -5.41 12.74
C LEU A 11 -15.27 -4.13 13.55
N VAL A 12 -15.52 -4.17 14.87
CA VAL A 12 -15.28 -3.04 15.78
C VAL A 12 -13.79 -2.68 15.83
N ILE A 13 -12.88 -3.64 15.71
CA ILE A 13 -11.43 -3.37 15.69
C ILE A 13 -10.96 -3.00 14.28
N LEU A 14 -11.45 -3.71 13.25
CA LEU A 14 -11.01 -3.54 11.88
C LEU A 14 -11.44 -2.19 11.30
N ALA A 15 -12.66 -1.73 11.58
CA ALA A 15 -13.16 -0.48 11.02
C ALA A 15 -12.33 0.75 11.46
N PRO A 16 -12.06 0.99 12.75
CA PRO A 16 -11.15 2.05 13.19
C PRO A 16 -9.75 1.88 12.63
N LEU A 17 -9.22 0.65 12.58
CA LEU A 17 -7.88 0.39 12.06
C LEU A 17 -7.76 0.82 10.59
N LEU A 18 -8.74 0.47 9.76
CA LEU A 18 -8.76 0.86 8.33
C LEU A 18 -8.87 2.37 8.15
N LEU A 19 -9.69 3.04 8.97
CA LEU A 19 -9.83 4.50 8.92
C LEU A 19 -8.53 5.18 9.36
N PHE A 20 -7.95 4.72 10.47
CA PHE A 20 -6.72 5.28 11.03
C PHE A 20 -5.54 5.07 10.10
N GLN A 21 -5.41 3.89 9.49
CA GLN A 21 -4.40 3.61 8.48
C GLN A 21 -4.49 4.62 7.32
N ARG A 22 -5.70 4.84 6.78
CA ARG A 22 -5.92 5.79 5.69
C ARG A 22 -5.59 7.23 6.09
N TYR A 23 -5.96 7.61 7.32
CA TYR A 23 -5.67 8.94 7.84
C TYR A 23 -4.16 9.16 8.00
N LEU A 24 -3.47 8.21 8.66
CA LEU A 24 -2.03 8.28 8.84
C LEU A 24 -1.24 8.34 7.53
N HIS A 25 -1.64 7.57 6.50
CA HIS A 25 -0.96 7.62 5.21
C HIS A 25 -1.08 9.00 4.56
N ARG A 26 -2.27 9.63 4.65
CA ARG A 26 -2.50 10.98 4.12
C ARG A 26 -1.73 12.03 4.89
N GLU A 27 -1.78 11.99 6.21
CA GLU A 27 -1.06 12.93 7.07
C GLU A 27 0.46 12.81 6.88
N LEU A 28 0.99 11.59 6.81
CA LEU A 28 2.41 11.39 6.57
C LEU A 28 2.83 11.95 5.21
N GLN A 29 2.05 11.69 4.15
CA GLN A 29 2.33 12.27 2.83
C GLN A 29 2.25 13.79 2.83
N ALA A 30 1.26 14.38 3.52
CA ALA A 30 1.09 15.82 3.63
C ALA A 30 2.27 16.47 4.39
N VAL A 31 2.65 15.91 5.54
CA VAL A 31 3.81 16.37 6.33
C VAL A 31 5.10 16.28 5.52
N LEU A 32 5.33 15.15 4.85
CA LEU A 32 6.50 14.97 4.00
C LEU A 32 6.51 15.93 2.81
N LEU A 33 5.34 16.24 2.22
CA LEU A 33 5.21 17.21 1.14
C LEU A 33 5.50 18.63 1.59
N ILE A 34 4.99 19.04 2.76
CA ILE A 34 5.27 20.35 3.34
C ILE A 34 6.76 20.49 3.68
N LEU A 35 7.37 19.43 4.22
CA LEU A 35 8.77 19.42 4.63
C LEU A 35 9.72 19.45 3.44
N THR A 36 9.49 18.60 2.43
CA THR A 36 10.40 18.47 1.28
C THR A 36 10.10 19.48 0.17
N ARG A 37 8.87 20.03 0.11
CA ARG A 37 8.34 20.89 -0.96
C ARG A 37 8.53 20.34 -2.39
N ARG A 38 8.82 19.04 -2.51
CA ARG A 38 9.07 18.34 -3.77
C ARG A 38 8.34 17.00 -3.73
N ALA A 39 7.41 16.81 -4.66
CA ALA A 39 6.61 15.59 -4.74
C ALA A 39 7.48 14.33 -4.91
N ASP A 40 8.56 14.41 -5.72
CA ASP A 40 9.46 13.28 -5.96
C ASP A 40 10.15 12.81 -4.67
N LEU A 41 10.66 13.75 -3.87
CA LEU A 41 11.32 13.45 -2.60
C LEU A 41 10.34 12.93 -1.55
N THR A 42 9.11 13.47 -1.55
CA THR A 42 8.02 12.99 -0.69
C THR A 42 7.72 11.52 -0.96
N ILE A 43 7.55 11.15 -2.23
CA ILE A 43 7.25 9.76 -2.64
C ILE A 43 8.42 8.85 -2.31
N MET A 44 9.66 9.28 -2.58
CA MET A 44 10.86 8.50 -2.26
C MET A 44 10.96 8.23 -0.76
N LEU A 45 10.80 9.25 0.08
CA LEU A 45 10.92 9.13 1.53
C LEU A 45 9.77 8.32 2.13
N PHE A 46 8.54 8.54 1.64
CA PHE A 46 7.39 7.74 2.00
C PHE A 46 7.62 6.26 1.65
N SER A 47 8.05 5.97 0.41
CA SER A 47 8.34 4.60 -0.02
C SER A 47 9.45 3.95 0.80
N LEU A 48 10.46 4.70 1.23
CA LEU A 48 11.55 4.17 2.06
C LEU A 48 11.06 3.77 3.46
N ILE A 49 10.18 4.58 4.06
CA ILE A 49 9.58 4.30 5.38
C ILE A 49 8.70 3.04 5.32
N PHE A 50 7.92 2.88 4.25
CA PHE A 50 7.01 1.74 4.08
C PHE A 50 7.64 0.51 3.43
N LEU A 51 8.86 0.62 2.90
CA LEU A 51 9.61 -0.48 2.30
C LEU A 51 9.67 -1.75 3.17
N PRO A 52 10.01 -1.70 4.48
CA PRO A 52 10.03 -2.90 5.31
C PRO A 52 8.65 -3.59 5.38
N GLY A 53 7.56 -2.82 5.41
CA GLY A 53 6.20 -3.36 5.39
C GLY A 53 5.88 -4.03 4.05
N VAL A 54 6.27 -3.41 2.94
CA VAL A 54 6.09 -3.98 1.59
C VAL A 54 6.88 -5.27 1.43
N VAL A 55 8.13 -5.33 1.92
CA VAL A 55 8.95 -6.55 1.89
C VAL A 55 8.31 -7.67 2.71
N LEU A 56 7.78 -7.38 3.90
CA LEU A 56 7.09 -8.38 4.72
C LEU A 56 5.80 -8.88 4.05
N HIS A 57 5.03 -7.97 3.44
CA HIS A 57 3.83 -8.31 2.69
C HIS A 57 4.15 -9.25 1.51
N GLU A 58 5.16 -8.89 0.72
CA GLU A 58 5.57 -9.67 -0.44
C GLU A 58 6.19 -11.02 -0.02
N ALA A 59 6.97 -11.06 1.05
CA ALA A 59 7.50 -12.29 1.61
C ALA A 59 6.39 -13.24 2.08
N SER A 60 5.31 -12.69 2.64
CA SER A 60 4.12 -13.46 3.04
C SER A 60 3.39 -14.02 1.82
N HIS A 61 3.24 -13.23 0.75
CA HIS A 61 2.69 -13.70 -0.51
C HIS A 61 3.56 -14.79 -1.13
N TRP A 62 4.88 -14.61 -1.14
CA TRP A 62 5.81 -15.62 -1.61
C TRP A 62 5.72 -16.91 -0.80
N LEU A 63 5.66 -16.81 0.53
CA LEU A 63 5.50 -17.96 1.42
C LEU A 63 4.18 -18.69 1.14
N MET A 64 3.08 -17.95 1.02
CA MET A 64 1.76 -18.50 0.72
C MET A 64 1.73 -19.16 -0.66
N ALA A 65 2.31 -18.52 -1.68
CA ALA A 65 2.39 -19.07 -3.02
C ALA A 65 3.25 -20.34 -3.06
N LYS A 66 4.34 -20.39 -2.29
CA LYS A 66 5.17 -21.59 -2.13
C LYS A 66 4.39 -22.73 -1.46
N LEU A 67 3.59 -22.43 -0.43
CA LEU A 67 2.70 -23.41 0.20
C LEU A 67 1.62 -23.92 -0.75
N LEU A 68 1.04 -23.05 -1.57
CA LEU A 68 -0.03 -23.37 -2.52
C LEU A 68 0.49 -23.86 -3.89
N ARG A 69 1.82 -23.88 -4.11
CA ARG A 69 2.48 -24.23 -5.39
C ARG A 69 2.00 -23.39 -6.59
N VAL A 70 1.66 -22.12 -6.35
CA VAL A 70 1.22 -21.19 -7.41
C VAL A 70 2.40 -20.33 -7.86
N PRO A 71 2.62 -20.11 -9.16
CA PRO A 71 3.67 -19.21 -9.65
C PRO A 71 3.34 -17.75 -9.30
N THR A 72 4.27 -17.04 -8.66
CA THR A 72 4.13 -15.60 -8.35
C THR A 72 4.51 -14.73 -9.55
N GLY A 73 3.61 -13.86 -9.99
CA GLY A 73 3.85 -12.85 -11.04
C GLY A 73 4.33 -11.52 -10.47
N ARG A 74 5.32 -10.89 -11.11
CA ARG A 74 5.90 -9.59 -10.71
C ARG A 74 4.88 -8.46 -10.89
N PHE A 75 4.70 -7.58 -9.91
CA PHE A 75 3.96 -6.33 -10.12
C PHE A 75 4.72 -5.09 -9.62
N SER A 76 4.57 -4.02 -10.40
CA SER A 76 5.40 -2.80 -10.40
C SER A 76 5.00 -1.84 -9.28
N ILE A 77 5.91 -1.65 -8.31
CA ILE A 77 5.74 -0.79 -7.13
C ILE A 77 6.08 0.69 -7.42
N LEU A 78 6.66 1.00 -8.58
CA LEU A 78 7.20 2.33 -8.86
C LEU A 78 6.21 3.21 -9.64
N PRO A 79 5.62 4.26 -9.03
CA PRO A 79 4.92 5.30 -9.77
C PRO A 79 5.91 6.07 -10.65
N ARG A 80 5.66 6.13 -11.97
CA ARG A 80 6.47 6.91 -12.91
C ARG A 80 5.96 8.35 -12.97
N PRO A 81 6.81 9.38 -12.72
CA PRO A 81 6.43 10.77 -12.93
C PRO A 81 6.36 11.05 -14.45
N MET A 82 5.20 11.47 -14.93
CA MET A 82 5.03 12.01 -16.29
C MET A 82 5.33 13.51 -16.26
N GLY A 83 6.19 13.98 -17.20
CA GLY A 83 6.85 15.29 -17.20
C GLY A 83 5.98 16.54 -17.40
N ASN A 84 4.69 16.50 -17.05
CA ASN A 84 3.71 17.52 -17.43
C ASN A 84 2.91 18.06 -16.23
N GLY A 85 3.36 17.83 -14.99
CA GLY A 85 2.71 18.34 -13.77
C GLY A 85 1.36 17.68 -13.43
N ARG A 86 1.04 16.53 -14.03
CA ARG A 86 -0.14 15.71 -13.71
C ARG A 86 0.30 14.36 -13.14
N LEU A 87 -0.15 14.04 -11.93
CA LEU A 87 -0.03 12.70 -11.36
C LEU A 87 -1.07 11.78 -12.01
N GLN A 88 -0.60 10.81 -12.79
CA GLN A 88 -1.43 9.70 -13.26
C GLN A 88 -1.50 8.66 -12.14
N MET A 89 -2.65 8.51 -11.49
CA MET A 89 -2.90 7.35 -10.63
C MET A 89 -3.02 6.12 -11.52
N GLY A 90 -2.22 5.08 -11.21
CA GLY A 90 -1.92 3.91 -12.04
C GLY A 90 -3.05 3.46 -12.98
N PHE A 91 -2.74 3.40 -14.28
CA PHE A 91 -3.59 2.79 -15.29
C PHE A 91 -3.15 1.33 -15.48
N VAL A 92 -4.11 0.41 -15.50
CA VAL A 92 -3.88 -0.95 -15.96
C VAL A 92 -4.14 -0.94 -17.46
N GLU A 93 -3.08 -0.90 -18.27
CA GLU A 93 -3.20 -1.26 -19.68
C GLU A 93 -3.42 -2.78 -19.75
N THR A 94 -4.66 -3.19 -20.07
CA THR A 94 -4.93 -4.55 -20.50
C THR A 94 -4.39 -4.72 -21.91
N ALA A 95 -3.46 -5.67 -22.09
CA ALA A 95 -3.00 -6.11 -23.40
C ALA A 95 -4.20 -6.56 -24.25
N SER A 96 -4.18 -6.15 -25.51
CA SER A 96 -5.17 -6.44 -26.56
C SER A 96 -5.20 -7.92 -26.93
#